data_AF-A0A951DBH1-F1
#
_entry.id   AF-A0A951DBH1-F1
#
_cell.length_a   1.000
_cell.length_b   1.000
_cell.length_c   1.000
_cell.angle_alpha   90.00
_cell.angle_beta   90.00
_cell.angle_gamma   90.00
#
_symmetry.space_group_name_H-M   'P 1'
#
loop_
_entity.id
_entity.type
_entity.pdbx_description
1 polymer ?
#
loop_
_entity_poly.entity_id
_entity_poly.type
_entity_poly.pdbx_seq_one_letter_code
_entity_poly.pdbx_strand_id
1 'polypeptide(L)'
;MYRLLPAGDDLRYGDLRRYLQYLRANLRAARKYRAIATLNPIVFVGAAQPMPGERPVIERRAEFWRSMSLGGFELLKIAANHVTLLTAPGVNIIGEGLRARINQTGTLH
;
A
#
# COMPACT_ATOMS: atom_id res chain seq x y z
N MET A 1 -7.48 9.03 15.57
CA MET A 1 -7.83 7.64 15.88
C MET A 1 -8.22 6.95 14.58
N TYR A 2 -7.42 6.01 14.08
CA TYR A 2 -7.66 5.41 12.77
C TYR A 2 -8.66 4.25 12.89
N ARG A 3 -9.77 4.35 12.15
CA ARG A 3 -10.90 3.43 12.23
C ARG A 3 -10.76 2.36 11.14
N LEU A 4 -10.07 1.27 11.47
CA LEU A 4 -9.88 0.10 10.58
C LEU A 4 -11.09 -0.87 10.58
N LEU A 5 -12.08 -0.61 11.43
CA LEU A 5 -13.32 -1.39 11.53
C LEU A 5 -14.49 -0.54 11.03
N PRO A 6 -15.53 -1.16 10.43
CA PRO A 6 -16.75 -0.46 10.07
C PRO A 6 -17.29 0.33 11.27
N ALA A 7 -17.71 1.57 11.02
CA ALA A 7 -18.28 2.42 12.04
C ALA A 7 -19.69 1.95 12.42
N GLY A 8 -19.92 1.67 13.70
CA GLY A 8 -21.26 1.48 14.25
C GLY A 8 -21.30 0.40 15.32
N ASP A 9 -21.97 0.69 16.42
CA ASP A 9 -22.07 -0.08 17.66
C ASP A 9 -22.83 -1.42 17.56
N ASP A 10 -22.88 -2.05 16.37
CA ASP A 10 -23.52 -3.36 16.13
C ASP A 10 -22.71 -4.21 15.14
N LEU A 11 -21.47 -4.56 15.52
CA LEU A 11 -20.68 -5.55 14.78
C LEU A 11 -21.29 -6.95 15.00
N ARG A 12 -22.29 -7.29 14.19
CA ARG A 12 -22.96 -8.60 14.24
C ARG A 12 -21.92 -9.70 14.04
N TYR A 13 -22.06 -10.80 14.77
CA TYR A 13 -21.13 -11.94 14.72
C TYR A 13 -20.88 -12.45 13.29
N GLY A 14 -21.92 -12.44 12.44
CA GLY A 14 -21.81 -12.82 11.02
C GLY A 14 -20.86 -11.93 10.22
N ASP A 15 -20.86 -10.61 10.47
CA ASP A 15 -20.01 -9.66 9.78
C ASP A 15 -18.56 -9.76 10.23
N LEU A 16 -18.34 -9.94 11.55
CA LEU A 16 -17.00 -10.22 12.08
C LEU A 16 -16.44 -11.53 11.51
N ARG A 17 -17.24 -12.60 11.47
CA ARG A 17 -16.82 -13.89 10.90
C ARG A 17 -16.43 -13.74 9.43
N ARG A 18 -17.24 -13.02 8.64
CA ARG A 18 -16.98 -12.74 7.23
C ARG A 18 -15.69 -11.95 7.04
N TYR A 19 -15.49 -10.90 7.84
CA TYR A 19 -14.26 -10.10 7.81
C TYR A 19 -13.02 -10.94 8.13
N LEU A 20 -13.08 -11.79 9.16
CA LEU A 20 -11.96 -12.67 9.52
C LEU A 20 -11.67 -13.72 8.43
N GLN A 21 -12.72 -14.25 7.78
CA GLN A 21 -12.54 -15.16 6.64
C GLN A 21 -11.86 -14.44 5.46
N TYR A 22 -12.30 -13.22 5.15
CA TYR A 22 -11.66 -12.36 4.14
C TYR A 22 -10.18 -12.09 4.46
N LEU A 23 -9.86 -11.71 5.70
CA LEU A 23 -8.49 -11.45 6.12
C LEU A 23 -7.61 -12.71 6.00
N ARG A 24 -8.12 -13.86 6.46
CA ARG A 24 -7.42 -15.16 6.34
C ARG A 24 -7.16 -15.54 4.88
N ALA A 25 -8.12 -15.33 4.00
CA ALA A 25 -7.97 -15.62 2.58
C ALA A 25 -6.87 -14.74 1.95
N ASN A 26 -6.88 -13.43 2.23
CA ASN A 26 -5.85 -12.51 1.74
C ASN A 26 -4.46 -12.85 2.27
N LEU A 27 -4.33 -13.16 3.56
CA LEU A 27 -3.04 -13.58 4.12
C LEU A 27 -2.53 -14.89 3.50
N ARG A 28 -3.43 -15.83 3.20
CA ARG A 28 -3.08 -17.08 2.51
C ARG A 28 -2.60 -16.80 1.09
N ALA A 29 -3.29 -15.91 0.37
CA ALA A 29 -2.90 -15.50 -0.99
C ALA A 29 -1.52 -14.82 -0.97
N ALA A 30 -1.32 -13.84 -0.08
CA ALA A 30 -0.06 -13.13 0.06
C ALA A 30 1.13 -14.05 0.39
N ARG A 31 0.95 -15.07 1.23
CA ARG A 31 2.00 -16.06 1.54
C ARG A 31 2.38 -16.96 0.36
N LYS A 32 1.43 -17.24 -0.52
CA LYS A 32 1.64 -18.09 -1.70
C LYS A 32 2.11 -17.30 -2.92
N TYR A 33 1.88 -15.99 -2.92
CA TYR A 33 2.24 -15.12 -4.03
C TYR A 33 3.76 -15.05 -4.22
N ARG A 34 4.21 -15.28 -5.45
CA ARG A 34 5.57 -15.08 -5.89
C ARG A 34 5.55 -13.96 -6.92
N ALA A 35 6.07 -12.79 -6.53
CA ALA A 35 6.22 -11.69 -7.46
C ALA A 35 7.16 -12.11 -8.61
N ILE A 36 6.79 -11.75 -9.83
CA ILE A 36 7.59 -11.95 -11.03
C ILE A 36 8.15 -10.59 -11.44
N ALA A 37 9.37 -10.57 -11.96
CA ALA A 37 9.96 -9.35 -12.50
C ALA A 37 9.10 -8.78 -13.64
N THR A 38 9.05 -7.45 -13.75
CA THR A 38 8.22 -6.76 -14.75
C THR A 38 9.04 -5.72 -15.52
N LEU A 39 8.75 -5.58 -16.81
CA LEU A 39 9.30 -4.52 -17.66
C LEU A 39 8.59 -3.18 -17.45
N ASN A 40 7.49 -3.16 -16.68
CA ASN A 40 6.75 -1.94 -16.39
C ASN A 40 7.47 -1.12 -15.30
N PRO A 41 7.48 0.21 -15.40
CA PRO A 41 7.96 1.06 -14.32
C PRO A 41 7.10 0.88 -13.06
N ILE A 42 7.75 0.85 -11.89
CA ILE A 42 7.07 0.76 -10.60
C ILE A 42 7.26 2.05 -9.82
N VAL A 43 6.15 2.65 -9.39
CA VAL A 43 6.13 3.71 -8.36
C VAL A 43 5.72 3.08 -7.04
N PHE A 44 6.67 2.94 -6.12
CA PHE A 44 6.41 2.45 -4.78
C PHE A 44 6.15 3.62 -3.84
N VAL A 45 4.90 3.75 -3.39
CA VAL A 45 4.54 4.72 -2.36
C VAL A 45 4.65 4.08 -0.99
N GLY A 46 5.56 4.58 -0.15
CA GLY A 46 5.81 4.05 1.18
C GLY A 46 5.54 5.05 2.30
N ALA A 47 5.04 4.53 3.41
CA ALA A 47 4.88 5.27 4.66
C ALA A 47 6.24 5.46 5.34
N ALA A 48 6.67 6.71 5.53
CA ALA A 48 7.97 7.04 6.11
C ALA A 48 7.99 6.89 7.65
N GLN A 49 6.83 6.93 8.30
CA GLN A 49 6.71 6.80 9.75
C GLN A 49 6.34 5.36 10.12
N PRO A 50 7.08 4.71 11.02
CA PRO A 50 6.68 3.41 11.54
C PRO A 50 5.44 3.55 12.43
N MET A 51 4.69 2.45 12.61
CA MET A 51 3.70 2.36 13.68
C MET A 51 4.39 2.31 15.05
N PRO A 52 3.70 2.67 16.14
CA PRO A 52 4.23 2.47 17.49
C PRO A 52 4.69 1.02 17.71
N GLY A 53 5.94 0.85 18.13
CA GLY A 53 6.56 -0.47 18.35
C GLY A 53 7.13 -1.14 17.10
N GLU A 54 7.04 -0.53 15.91
CA GLU A 54 7.63 -1.06 14.69
C GLU A 54 8.98 -0.41 14.36
N ARG A 55 9.83 -1.16 13.66
CA ARG A 55 11.06 -0.63 13.05
C ARG A 55 10.74 -0.03 11.68
N PRO A 56 11.47 1.00 11.22
CA PRO A 56 11.38 1.47 9.84
C PRO A 56 11.74 0.33 8.86
N VAL A 57 10.78 -0.10 8.03
CA VAL A 57 10.97 -1.19 7.05
C VAL A 57 10.81 -0.73 5.60
N ILE A 58 10.54 0.56 5.37
CA ILE A 58 10.23 1.10 4.04
C ILE A 58 11.35 0.81 3.03
N GLU A 59 12.62 1.04 3.39
CA GLU A 59 13.75 0.80 2.48
C GLU A 59 13.89 -0.68 2.13
N ARG A 60 13.83 -1.56 3.13
CA ARG A 60 13.91 -3.01 2.91
C ARG A 60 12.78 -3.52 2.02
N ARG A 61 11.57 -2.99 2.20
CA ARG A 61 10.42 -3.33 1.34
C ARG A 61 10.59 -2.76 -0.06
N ALA A 62 11.06 -1.53 -0.19
CA ALA A 62 11.32 -0.88 -1.48
C ALA A 62 12.38 -1.65 -2.27
N GLU A 63 13.46 -2.11 -1.62
CA GLU A 63 14.52 -2.89 -2.27
C GLU A 63 14.01 -4.20 -2.88
N PHE A 64 13.10 -4.89 -2.18
CA PHE A 64 12.45 -6.08 -2.73
C PHE A 64 11.67 -5.77 -4.03
N TRP A 65 10.97 -4.64 -4.10
CA TRP A 65 10.24 -4.26 -5.30
C TRP A 65 11.12 -3.67 -6.39
N ARG A 66 12.20 -2.99 -6.01
CA ARG A 66 13.23 -2.48 -6.92
C ARG A 66 13.86 -3.62 -7.70
N SER A 67 14.21 -4.72 -7.04
CA SER A 67 14.78 -5.90 -7.71
C SER A 67 13.81 -6.62 -8.67
N MET A 68 12.51 -6.33 -8.56
CA MET A 68 11.48 -6.85 -9.46
C MET A 68 11.15 -5.90 -10.63
N SER A 69 11.65 -4.66 -10.60
CA SER A 69 11.34 -3.66 -11.62
C SER A 69 12.48 -3.53 -12.64
N LEU A 70 12.27 -4.05 -13.84
CA LEU A 70 13.18 -3.87 -14.97
C LEU A 70 12.90 -2.57 -15.74
N GLY A 71 11.67 -2.04 -15.65
CA GLY A 71 11.24 -0.80 -16.31
C GLY A 71 11.62 0.49 -15.58
N GLY A 72 12.40 0.40 -14.50
CA GLY A 72 12.72 1.53 -13.63
C GLY A 72 11.87 1.54 -12.36
N PHE A 73 12.42 2.11 -11.29
CA PHE A 73 11.81 2.10 -9.97
C PHE A 73 11.91 3.46 -9.30
N GLU A 74 10.79 3.91 -8.74
CA GLU A 74 10.72 5.13 -7.97
C GLU A 74 10.15 4.87 -6.57
N LEU A 75 10.79 5.43 -5.54
CA LEU A 75 10.31 5.39 -4.16
C LEU A 75 9.77 6.77 -3.76
N LEU A 76 8.46 6.88 -3.56
CA LEU A 76 7.81 8.07 -3.00
C LEU A 76 7.55 7.84 -1.50
N LYS A 77 8.23 8.61 -0.66
CA LYS A 77 8.05 8.55 0.80
C LYS A 77 7.07 9.60 1.26
N ILE A 78 6.05 9.19 2.01
CA ILE A 78 5.05 10.11 2.58
C ILE A 78 5.21 10.11 4.09
N ALA A 79 5.22 11.30 4.70
CA ALA A 79 5.28 11.52 6.15
C ALA A 79 3.96 11.09 6.83
N ALA A 80 3.73 9.79 6.86
CA ALA A 80 2.55 9.10 7.35
C ALA A 80 2.97 7.69 7.80
N ASN A 81 2.12 7.02 8.57
CA ASN A 81 2.27 5.58 8.83
C ASN A 81 1.34 4.77 7.91
N HIS A 82 1.49 3.45 7.91
CA HIS A 82 0.76 2.57 6.99
C HIS A 82 -0.77 2.75 7.05
N VAL A 83 -1.32 3.06 8.22
CA VAL A 83 -2.76 3.23 8.44
C VAL A 83 -3.25 4.62 7.97
N THR A 84 -2.38 5.63 8.00
CA THR A 84 -2.72 7.04 7.71
C THR A 84 -2.35 7.45 6.30
N LEU A 85 -1.58 6.62 5.59
CA LEU A 85 -1.06 6.89 4.26
C LEU A 85 -2.15 7.28 3.26
N LEU A 86 -3.32 6.63 3.37
CA LEU A 86 -4.47 6.84 2.49
C LEU A 86 -5.51 7.81 3.07
N THR A 87 -5.14 8.57 4.11
CA THR A 87 -5.93 9.70 4.62
C THR A 87 -5.27 11.01 4.21
N ALA A 88 -5.99 12.13 4.32
CA ALA A 88 -5.39 13.44 4.09
C ALA A 88 -4.27 13.70 5.13
N PRO A 89 -3.12 14.31 4.74
CA PRO A 89 -2.80 14.80 3.41
C PRO A 89 -2.22 13.75 2.44
N GLY A 90 -1.90 12.54 2.93
CA GLY A 90 -1.20 11.50 2.16
C GLY A 90 -1.90 11.11 0.85
N VAL A 91 -3.22 10.91 0.87
CA VAL A 91 -3.99 10.57 -0.34
C VAL A 91 -3.92 11.67 -1.41
N ASN A 92 -3.84 12.94 -1.00
CA ASN A 92 -3.74 14.07 -1.94
C ASN A 92 -2.37 14.08 -2.62
N ILE A 93 -1.30 13.88 -1.84
CA ILE A 93 0.07 13.78 -2.34
C ILE A 93 0.20 12.62 -3.34
N ILE A 94 -0.40 11.46 -3.03
CA ILE A 94 -0.44 10.30 -3.93
C ILE A 94 -1.18 10.67 -5.22
N GLY A 95 -2.36 11.28 -5.10
CA GLY A 95 -3.18 11.67 -6.24
C GLY A 95 -2.48 12.65 -7.18
N GLU A 96 -1.84 13.68 -6.64
CA GLU A 96 -1.05 14.66 -7.40
C GLU A 96 0.14 13.99 -8.11
N GLY A 97 0.87 13.13 -7.39
CA GLY A 97 1.98 12.37 -7.97
C GLY A 97 1.54 11.46 -9.12
N LEU A 98 0.40 10.77 -8.99
CA LEU A 98 -0.14 9.92 -10.05
C LEU A 98 -0.57 10.75 -11.27
N ARG A 99 -1.27 11.87 -11.06
CA ARG A 99 -1.69 12.75 -12.17
C ARG A 99 -0.50 13.28 -12.95
N ALA A 100 0.55 13.74 -12.26
CA ALA A 100 1.75 14.25 -12.92
C ALA A 100 2.39 13.19 -13.84
N ARG A 101 2.46 11.93 -13.39
CA ARG A 101 3.04 10.83 -14.18
C ARG A 101 2.18 10.44 -15.36
N ILE A 102 0.87 10.30 -15.15
CA ILE A 102 -0.09 10.00 -16.24
C ILE A 102 0.01 11.06 -17.35
N ASN A 103 0.05 12.34 -16.96
CA ASN A 103 0.18 13.44 -17.91
C ASN A 103 1.52 13.46 -18.66
N GLN A 104 2.59 12.90 -18.07
CA GLN A 104 3.90 12.76 -18.72
C GLN A 104 3.97 11.56 -19.69
N THR A 105 3.20 10.50 -19.47
CA THR A 105 3.27 9.26 -20.27
C THR A 105 2.22 9.16 -21.38
N GLY A 106 1.23 10.05 -21.43
CA GLY A 106 0.28 10.18 -22.54
C GLY A 106 -0.73 9.03 -22.70
N THR A 107 -0.49 7.82 -22.20
CA THR A 107 -1.44 6.70 -22.20
C THR A 107 -1.03 5.64 -21.16
N LEU A 108 -1.98 5.10 -20.40
CA LEU A 108 -1.79 3.82 -19.68
C LEU A 108 -2.00 2.69 -20.70
N HIS A 109 -0.97 1.87 -20.95
CA HIS A 109 -1.09 0.61 -21.68
C HIS A 109 -1.79 -0.44 -20.83
#